data_AF-A0A7S3L4W8-F1
#
_entry.id   AF-A0A7S3L4W8-F1
#
_cell.length_a   1.000
_cell.length_b   1.000
_cell.length_c   1.000
_cell.angle_alpha   90.00
_cell.angle_beta   90.00
_cell.angle_gamma   90.00
#
_symmetry.space_group_name_H-M   'P 1'
#
loop_
_entity.id
_entity.type
_entity.pdbx_description
1 polymer ?
#
loop_
_entity_poly.entity_id
_entity_poly.type
_entity_poly.pdbx_seq_one_letter_code
_entity_poly.pdbx_strand_id
1 'polypeptide(L)'
;QTFRANVPAVRRMLGAAGMFSTGTNLVTTLLKKNCQIHERVVQYGPNATKEAHGMRWQVPWGKHTPAHYKYAHAAKMATQINKDDILPVVSIRNPYLWMKSMCKNPYAAKWPHRRDACPNLQAADSSWNAVTVTYGAGAETYQSLAHLFNDWYHEYTRNATYPWMMIRMEGERVCGTLDANKI
;
A
#
# COMPACT_ATOMS: atom_id res chain seq x y z
N GLN A 1 10.21 -16.14 -3.19
CA GLN A 1 9.76 -17.39 -3.83
C GLN A 1 8.55 -18.05 -3.13
N THR A 2 8.26 -17.72 -1.86
CA THR A 2 7.20 -18.36 -1.04
C THR A 2 5.78 -18.21 -1.57
N PHE A 3 5.41 -17.06 -2.15
CA PHE A 3 4.03 -16.82 -2.62
C PHE A 3 3.59 -17.82 -3.70
N ARG A 4 4.45 -18.04 -4.69
CA ARG A 4 4.14 -18.90 -5.83
C ARG A 4 4.11 -20.37 -5.46
N ALA A 5 4.94 -20.78 -4.50
CA ALA A 5 4.91 -22.14 -3.96
C ALA A 5 3.61 -22.43 -3.19
N ASN A 6 3.09 -21.46 -2.44
CA ASN A 6 1.97 -21.68 -1.52
C ASN A 6 0.59 -21.37 -2.11
N VAL A 7 0.53 -20.54 -3.15
CA VAL A 7 -0.74 -20.10 -3.76
C VAL A 7 -0.86 -20.67 -5.17
N PRO A 8 -1.90 -21.50 -5.46
CA PRO A 8 -2.19 -22.00 -6.80
C PRO A 8 -2.33 -20.85 -7.80
N ALA A 9 -1.77 -21.00 -8.99
CA ALA A 9 -1.67 -19.92 -9.97
C ALA A 9 -3.01 -19.26 -10.30
N VAL A 10 -4.06 -20.07 -10.45
CA VAL A 10 -5.42 -19.62 -10.69
C VAL A 10 -6.02 -18.77 -9.56
N ARG A 11 -5.51 -18.89 -8.32
CA ARG A 11 -5.98 -18.12 -7.17
C ARG A 11 -5.17 -16.86 -6.92
N ARG A 12 -3.93 -16.77 -7.41
CA ARG A 12 -3.04 -15.64 -7.17
C ARG A 12 -3.69 -14.32 -7.61
N MET A 13 -3.41 -13.28 -6.84
CA MET A 13 -3.84 -11.91 -7.10
C MET A 13 -2.76 -10.93 -6.62
N LEU A 14 -2.68 -9.76 -7.26
CA LEU A 14 -1.84 -8.64 -6.83
C LEU A 14 -2.75 -7.49 -6.40
N GLY A 15 -2.38 -6.76 -5.35
CA GLY A 15 -3.12 -5.58 -4.92
C GLY A 15 -2.20 -4.48 -4.41
N ALA A 16 -2.48 -3.23 -4.79
CA ALA A 16 -1.70 -2.10 -4.32
C ALA A 16 -1.94 -1.83 -2.82
N ALA A 17 -0.86 -1.51 -2.12
CA ALA A 17 -0.83 -1.00 -0.76
C ALA A 17 0.20 0.14 -0.67
N GLY A 18 0.08 1.01 0.31
CA GLY A 18 0.99 2.14 0.52
C GLY A 18 0.30 3.27 1.26
N MET A 19 1.07 4.08 1.98
CA MET A 19 0.52 5.27 2.65
C MET A 19 -0.10 6.25 1.64
N PHE A 20 -0.90 7.20 2.12
CA PHE A 20 -1.39 8.29 1.28
C PHE A 20 -0.23 9.00 0.57
N SER A 21 -0.44 9.50 -0.65
CA SER A 21 0.56 10.25 -1.42
C SER A 21 1.87 9.49 -1.77
N THR A 22 1.82 8.16 -1.85
CA THR A 22 2.96 7.31 -2.23
C THR A 22 2.87 6.73 -3.64
N GLY A 23 1.83 7.06 -4.40
CA GLY A 23 1.65 6.59 -5.78
C GLY A 23 0.85 5.30 -5.94
N THR A 24 0.09 4.86 -4.93
CA THR A 24 -0.73 3.64 -5.00
C THR A 24 -1.65 3.59 -6.23
N ASN A 25 -2.30 4.70 -6.61
CA ASN A 25 -3.14 4.78 -7.81
C ASN A 25 -2.34 4.52 -9.11
N LEU A 26 -1.11 5.02 -9.17
CA LEU A 26 -0.23 4.82 -10.33
C LEU A 26 0.20 3.35 -10.41
N VAL A 27 0.62 2.75 -9.28
CA VAL A 27 0.92 1.32 -9.19
C VAL A 27 -0.26 0.48 -9.68
N THR A 28 -1.47 0.74 -9.17
CA THR A 28 -2.67 0.04 -9.60
C THR A 28 -2.93 0.18 -11.10
N THR A 29 -2.77 1.38 -11.65
CA THR A 29 -2.96 1.64 -13.08
C THR A 29 -1.96 0.86 -13.92
N LEU A 30 -0.69 0.85 -13.52
CA LEU A 30 0.37 0.12 -14.22
C LEU A 30 0.16 -1.39 -14.17
N LEU A 31 -0.23 -1.94 -13.01
CA LEU A 31 -0.57 -3.36 -12.87
C LEU A 31 -1.73 -3.73 -13.81
N LYS A 32 -2.82 -2.96 -13.82
CA LYS A 32 -3.99 -3.27 -14.67
C LYS A 32 -3.70 -3.12 -16.17
N LYS A 33 -2.80 -2.22 -16.56
CA LYS A 33 -2.42 -2.01 -17.97
C LYS A 33 -1.44 -3.06 -18.48
N ASN A 34 -0.48 -3.47 -17.66
CA ASN A 34 0.68 -4.23 -18.13
C ASN A 34 0.74 -5.67 -17.60
N CYS A 35 -0.12 -6.05 -16.65
CA CYS A 35 -0.04 -7.36 -16.01
C CYS A 35 -1.36 -8.12 -16.10
N GLN A 36 -1.25 -9.44 -16.11
CA GLN A 36 -2.33 -10.40 -15.99
C GLN A 36 -1.77 -11.74 -15.48
N ILE A 37 -2.60 -12.52 -14.80
CA ILE A 37 -2.22 -13.88 -14.39
C ILE A 37 -2.79 -14.84 -15.42
N HIS A 38 -1.91 -15.49 -16.19
CA HIS A 38 -2.29 -16.28 -17.36
C HIS A 38 -3.35 -17.34 -17.04
N GLU A 39 -3.18 -18.05 -15.93
CA GLU A 39 -4.10 -19.11 -15.50
C GLU A 39 -5.50 -18.56 -15.17
N ARG A 40 -5.59 -17.31 -14.73
CA ARG A 40 -6.87 -16.62 -14.52
C ARG A 40 -7.47 -16.14 -15.84
N VAL A 41 -6.65 -15.71 -16.81
CA VAL A 41 -7.12 -15.40 -18.16
C VAL A 41 -7.70 -16.65 -18.83
N VAL A 42 -7.05 -17.81 -18.66
CA VAL A 42 -7.57 -19.09 -19.13
C VAL A 42 -8.90 -19.44 -18.46
N GLN A 43 -9.01 -19.25 -17.14
CA GLN A 43 -10.24 -19.57 -16.39
C GLN A 43 -11.42 -18.64 -16.73
N TYR A 44 -11.19 -17.34 -16.77
CA TYR A 44 -12.27 -16.33 -16.88
C TYR A 44 -12.46 -15.80 -18.30
N GLY A 45 -11.54 -16.12 -19.22
CA GLY A 45 -11.54 -15.66 -20.60
C GLY A 45 -10.80 -14.32 -20.80
N PRO A 46 -10.39 -14.03 -22.06
CA PRO A 46 -9.60 -12.85 -22.40
C PRO A 46 -10.35 -11.52 -22.21
N ASN A 47 -11.68 -11.55 -22.29
CA ASN A 47 -12.54 -10.36 -22.19
C ASN A 47 -12.99 -10.06 -20.75
N ALA A 48 -12.58 -10.86 -19.76
CA ALA A 48 -12.92 -10.60 -18.38
C ALA A 48 -12.19 -9.35 -17.84
N THR A 49 -12.67 -8.84 -16.70
CA THR A 49 -12.09 -7.65 -16.08
C THR A 49 -10.66 -7.91 -15.59
N LYS A 50 -9.85 -6.86 -15.47
CA LYS A 50 -8.49 -6.97 -14.91
C LYS A 50 -8.49 -7.46 -13.45
N GLU A 51 -9.56 -7.18 -12.71
CA GLU A 51 -9.80 -7.74 -11.38
C GLU A 51 -9.97 -9.27 -11.45
N ALA A 52 -10.75 -9.77 -12.42
CA ALA A 52 -10.89 -11.20 -12.66
C ALA A 52 -9.56 -11.84 -13.08
N HIS A 53 -8.72 -11.13 -13.84
CA HIS A 53 -7.34 -11.56 -14.18
C HIS A 53 -6.34 -11.42 -13.03
N GLY A 54 -6.80 -11.01 -11.85
CA GLY A 54 -6.04 -10.97 -10.60
C GLY A 54 -5.31 -9.67 -10.30
N MET A 55 -5.47 -8.62 -11.13
CA MET A 55 -4.91 -7.29 -10.87
C MET A 55 -5.93 -6.43 -10.11
N ARG A 56 -5.81 -6.41 -8.78
CA ARG A 56 -6.75 -5.73 -7.88
C ARG A 56 -6.46 -4.24 -7.75
N TRP A 57 -7.52 -3.47 -7.53
CA TRP A 57 -7.39 -2.03 -7.24
C TRP A 57 -6.60 -1.76 -5.95
N GLN A 58 -6.82 -2.59 -4.94
CA GLN A 58 -6.18 -2.51 -3.63
C GLN A 58 -6.10 -3.89 -2.97
N VAL A 59 -5.23 -4.04 -1.97
CA VAL A 59 -5.27 -5.17 -1.04
C VAL A 59 -6.62 -5.24 -0.29
N PRO A 60 -7.09 -6.43 0.13
CA PRO A 60 -8.42 -6.58 0.75
C PRO A 60 -8.66 -5.73 1.99
N TRP A 61 -7.64 -5.49 2.83
CA TRP A 61 -7.77 -4.68 4.04
C TRP A 61 -7.74 -3.16 3.79
N GLY A 62 -7.59 -2.74 2.53
CA GLY A 62 -7.55 -1.34 2.10
C GLY A 62 -6.13 -0.86 1.79
N LYS A 63 -5.95 -0.13 0.69
CA LYS A 63 -4.61 0.26 0.20
C LYS A 63 -3.80 1.13 1.17
N HIS A 64 -4.45 1.93 2.02
CA HIS A 64 -3.79 2.82 2.97
C HIS A 64 -3.76 2.28 4.40
N THR A 65 -4.45 1.16 4.63
CA THR A 65 -4.56 0.53 5.92
C THR A 65 -3.26 -0.22 6.24
N PRO A 66 -2.72 -0.13 7.47
CA PRO A 66 -1.54 -0.88 7.87
C PRO A 66 -1.68 -2.41 7.69
N ALA A 67 -0.55 -3.10 7.64
CA ALA A 67 -0.45 -4.50 7.29
C ALA A 67 -1.06 -5.44 8.34
N HIS A 68 -1.02 -5.06 9.63
CA HIS A 68 -1.57 -5.83 10.73
C HIS A 68 -3.10 -6.00 10.63
N TYR A 69 -3.79 -5.10 9.92
CA TYR A 69 -5.22 -5.23 9.63
C TYR A 69 -5.55 -6.28 8.58
N LYS A 70 -4.56 -6.95 7.96
CA LYS A 70 -4.79 -8.00 6.96
C LYS A 70 -5.93 -8.92 7.39
N TYR A 71 -5.85 -9.55 8.56
CA TYR A 71 -6.90 -10.48 8.99
C TYR A 71 -8.01 -9.83 9.82
N ALA A 72 -7.78 -8.65 10.41
CA ALA A 72 -8.76 -7.96 11.26
C ALA A 72 -9.78 -7.11 10.49
N HIS A 73 -9.50 -6.75 9.23
CA HIS A 73 -10.39 -5.90 8.43
C HIS A 73 -10.47 -6.35 6.97
N ALA A 74 -11.61 -6.06 6.32
CA ALA A 74 -11.77 -6.17 4.88
C ALA A 74 -12.58 -4.98 4.37
N ALA A 75 -12.07 -4.30 3.34
CA ALA A 75 -12.83 -3.31 2.60
C ALA A 75 -14.08 -3.97 2.01
N LYS A 76 -15.19 -3.22 1.98
CA LYS A 76 -16.53 -3.70 1.58
C LYS A 76 -16.53 -4.54 0.30
N MET A 77 -15.74 -4.16 -0.71
CA MET A 77 -15.65 -4.83 -2.02
C MET A 77 -14.67 -6.02 -2.06
N ALA A 78 -14.17 -6.46 -0.90
CA ALA A 78 -13.13 -7.49 -0.79
C ALA A 78 -13.37 -8.45 0.39
N THR A 79 -14.57 -8.47 0.98
CA THR A 79 -14.92 -9.34 2.11
C THR A 79 -14.85 -10.83 1.75
N GLN A 80 -15.14 -11.17 0.50
CA GLN A 80 -15.12 -12.56 0.00
C GLN A 80 -13.75 -12.99 -0.57
N ILE A 81 -12.73 -12.15 -0.44
CA ILE A 81 -11.40 -12.46 -1.00
C ILE A 81 -10.55 -13.11 0.06
N ASN A 82 -10.05 -14.30 -0.25
CA ASN A 82 -9.02 -14.92 0.55
C ASN A 82 -7.76 -14.04 0.52
N LYS A 83 -7.36 -13.56 1.69
CA LYS A 83 -6.28 -12.59 1.85
C LYS A 83 -4.90 -13.22 1.70
N ASP A 84 -4.81 -14.55 1.76
CA ASP A 84 -3.58 -15.30 1.49
C ASP A 84 -3.32 -15.49 0.00
N ASP A 85 -4.35 -15.29 -0.82
CA ASP A 85 -4.24 -15.36 -2.27
C ASP A 85 -3.73 -14.03 -2.88
N ILE A 86 -3.42 -13.03 -2.05
CA ILE A 86 -2.99 -11.68 -2.44
C ILE A 86 -1.50 -11.48 -2.13
N LEU A 87 -0.72 -11.07 -3.13
CA LEU A 87 0.59 -10.48 -2.93
C LEU A 87 0.47 -8.94 -2.92
N PRO A 88 0.74 -8.28 -1.77
CA PRO A 88 0.73 -6.82 -1.71
C PRO A 88 1.87 -6.23 -2.53
N VAL A 89 1.53 -5.25 -3.36
CA VAL A 89 2.48 -4.39 -4.06
C VAL A 89 2.50 -3.04 -3.32
N VAL A 90 3.45 -2.91 -2.41
CA VAL A 90 3.58 -1.81 -1.46
C VAL A 90 4.37 -0.66 -2.10
N SER A 91 3.71 0.45 -2.41
CA SER A 91 4.40 1.66 -2.87
C SER A 91 4.99 2.42 -1.69
N ILE A 92 6.27 2.77 -1.80
CA ILE A 92 6.98 3.65 -0.87
C ILE A 92 7.53 4.86 -1.62
N ARG A 93 7.60 6.01 -0.95
CA ARG A 93 8.21 7.23 -1.47
C ARG A 93 9.26 7.71 -0.48
N ASN A 94 10.26 8.46 -0.97
CA ASN A 94 11.20 9.16 -0.08
C ASN A 94 10.44 9.91 1.05
N PRO A 95 10.83 9.73 2.33
CA PRO A 95 10.07 10.23 3.47
C PRO A 95 9.95 11.76 3.47
N TYR A 96 10.97 12.50 3.05
CA TYR A 96 10.91 13.96 2.98
C TYR A 96 9.93 14.45 1.92
N LEU A 97 9.96 13.85 0.72
CA LEU A 97 9.02 14.19 -0.34
C LEU A 97 7.59 13.78 0.00
N TRP A 98 7.43 12.65 0.69
CA TRP A 98 6.14 12.21 1.19
C TRP A 98 5.58 13.19 2.25
N MET A 99 6.37 13.57 3.26
CA MET A 99 5.95 14.55 4.28
C MET A 99 5.57 15.89 3.65
N LYS A 100 6.36 16.37 2.67
CA LYS A 100 6.03 17.58 1.90
C LYS A 100 4.68 17.45 1.18
N SER A 101 4.34 16.28 0.68
CA SER A 101 3.03 16.04 0.07
C SER A 101 1.90 15.99 1.10
N MET A 102 2.12 15.36 2.25
CA MET A 102 1.15 15.32 3.36
C MET A 102 0.84 16.73 3.89
N CYS A 103 1.83 17.62 3.91
CA CYS A 103 1.64 19.04 4.22
C CYS A 103 0.64 19.77 3.31
N LYS A 104 0.57 19.37 2.04
CA LYS A 104 -0.38 19.95 1.08
C LYS A 104 -1.76 19.30 1.16
N ASN A 105 -1.78 17.98 1.34
CA ASN A 105 -2.99 17.18 1.41
C ASN A 105 -2.81 16.16 2.54
N PRO A 106 -3.34 16.42 3.74
CA PRO A 106 -3.17 15.52 4.89
C PRO A 106 -4.07 14.28 4.78
N TYR A 107 -5.03 14.27 3.86
CA TYR A 107 -6.02 13.20 3.67
C TYR A 107 -6.76 12.89 4.98
N ALA A 108 -6.63 11.66 5.49
CA ALA A 108 -7.24 11.22 6.74
C ALA A 108 -6.33 11.38 7.97
N ALA A 109 -5.10 11.90 7.79
CA ALA A 109 -4.19 12.19 8.89
C ALA A 109 -4.47 13.57 9.46
N LYS A 110 -4.41 13.69 10.79
CA LYS A 110 -4.64 14.93 11.54
C LYS A 110 -3.49 15.14 12.51
N TRP A 111 -2.84 16.30 12.42
CA TRP A 111 -1.81 16.72 13.35
C TRP A 111 -1.66 18.25 13.32
N PRO A 112 -1.06 18.86 14.36
CA PRO A 112 -0.72 20.28 14.35
C PRO A 112 0.28 20.61 13.23
N HIS A 113 -0.22 21.04 12.07
CA HIS A 113 0.59 21.52 10.96
C HIS A 113 0.30 22.99 10.69
N ARG A 114 1.36 23.80 10.55
CA ARG A 114 1.25 25.21 10.16
C ARG A 114 1.79 25.36 8.74
N ARG A 115 1.18 26.24 7.93
CA ARG A 115 1.61 26.45 6.53
C ARG A 115 3.06 26.93 6.44
N ASP A 116 3.50 27.72 7.42
CA ASP A 116 4.84 28.29 7.55
C ASP A 116 5.85 27.35 8.22
N ALA A 117 5.40 26.26 8.85
CA ALA A 117 6.26 25.34 9.59
C ALA A 117 5.82 23.88 9.44
N CYS A 118 5.55 23.41 8.22
CA CYS A 118 5.18 22.02 7.96
C CYS A 118 6.43 21.16 7.65
N PRO A 119 6.58 19.92 8.16
CA PRO A 119 5.57 19.06 8.82
C PRO A 119 5.36 19.28 10.32
N ASN A 120 6.05 20.24 10.95
CA ASN A 120 5.95 20.55 12.37
C ASN A 120 6.11 19.29 13.25
N LEU A 121 7.23 18.57 13.15
CA LEU A 121 7.38 17.28 13.84
C LEU A 121 7.35 17.39 15.37
N GLN A 122 7.85 18.49 15.92
CA GLN A 122 7.90 18.75 17.36
C GLN A 122 7.32 20.14 17.67
N ALA A 123 6.78 20.28 18.88
CA ALA A 123 6.40 21.55 19.46
C ALA A 123 7.62 22.29 20.03
N ALA A 124 7.41 23.53 20.50
CA ALA A 124 8.48 24.38 21.03
C ALA A 124 9.17 23.81 22.28
N ASP A 125 8.47 22.96 23.04
CA ASP A 125 8.98 22.26 24.21
C ASP A 125 9.70 20.93 23.87
N SER A 126 9.98 20.68 22.58
CA SER A 126 10.55 19.45 22.04
C SER A 126 9.66 18.20 22.16
N SER A 127 8.40 18.34 22.59
CA SER A 127 7.44 17.24 22.54
C SER A 127 7.05 16.91 21.10
N TRP A 128 6.78 15.64 20.79
CA TRP A 128 6.36 15.22 19.46
C TRP A 128 4.91 15.64 19.16
N ASN A 129 4.68 16.17 17.96
CA ASN A 129 3.32 16.47 17.49
C ASN A 129 2.66 15.20 16.97
N ALA A 130 1.81 14.60 17.82
CA ALA A 130 1.09 13.38 17.52
C ALA A 130 0.23 13.48 16.25
N VAL A 131 0.15 12.38 15.52
CA VAL A 131 -0.63 12.25 14.29
C VAL A 131 -1.69 11.18 14.48
N THR A 132 -2.96 11.54 14.34
CA THR A 132 -4.05 10.58 14.30
C THR A 132 -4.46 10.33 12.85
N VAL A 133 -4.54 9.07 12.43
CA VAL A 133 -4.99 8.68 11.09
C VAL A 133 -6.26 7.85 11.19
N THR A 134 -7.29 8.24 10.43
CA THR A 134 -8.51 7.43 10.30
C THR A 134 -8.41 6.51 9.09
N TYR A 135 -8.24 5.22 9.35
CA TYR A 135 -8.32 4.15 8.35
C TYR A 135 -9.76 3.64 8.21
N GLY A 136 -10.00 2.80 7.19
CA GLY A 136 -11.28 2.10 7.07
C GLY A 136 -11.56 1.14 8.23
N ALA A 137 -10.51 0.66 8.90
CA ALA A 137 -10.58 -0.29 10.00
C ALA A 137 -10.72 0.35 11.39
N GLY A 138 -10.40 1.65 11.52
CA GLY A 138 -10.32 2.34 12.81
C GLY A 138 -9.41 3.56 12.75
N ALA A 139 -9.27 4.25 13.89
CA ALA A 139 -8.33 5.35 14.03
C ALA A 139 -7.11 4.91 14.85
N GLU A 140 -5.92 5.29 14.41
CA GLU A 140 -4.67 5.07 15.15
C GLU A 140 -3.94 6.39 15.37
N THR A 141 -3.13 6.46 16.44
CA THR A 141 -2.32 7.63 16.76
C THR A 141 -0.85 7.25 16.83
N TYR A 142 -0.02 8.07 16.20
CA TYR A 142 1.43 7.93 16.11
C TYR A 142 2.11 9.12 16.77
N GLN A 143 3.32 8.94 17.26
CA GLN A 143 4.04 9.99 18.01
C GLN A 143 4.32 11.23 17.16
N SER A 144 4.67 11.06 15.88
CA SER A 144 4.81 12.18 14.93
C SER A 144 4.61 11.70 13.49
N LEU A 145 4.62 12.63 12.53
CA LEU A 145 4.47 12.29 11.11
C LEU A 145 5.61 11.38 10.61
N ALA A 146 6.81 11.51 11.18
CA ALA A 146 7.94 10.63 10.90
C ALA A 146 7.74 9.23 11.50
N HIS A 147 7.20 9.12 12.71
CA HIS A 147 6.86 7.83 13.32
C HIS A 147 5.77 7.11 12.52
N LEU A 148 4.71 7.82 12.11
CA LEU A 148 3.70 7.28 11.21
C LEU A 148 4.32 6.67 9.93
N PHE A 149 5.31 7.35 9.31
CA PHE A 149 6.00 6.79 8.15
C PHE A 149 6.73 5.49 8.50
N ASN A 150 7.57 5.53 9.54
CA ASN A 150 8.41 4.40 9.92
C ASN A 150 7.56 3.20 10.35
N ASP A 151 6.59 3.41 11.24
CA ASP A 151 5.76 2.35 11.81
C ASP A 151 4.95 1.64 10.72
N TRP A 152 4.35 2.40 9.80
CA TRP A 152 3.56 1.83 8.70
C TRP A 152 4.40 0.91 7.79
N TYR A 153 5.63 1.28 7.45
CA TYR A 153 6.51 0.43 6.61
C TYR A 153 7.24 -0.65 7.42
N HIS A 154 7.47 -0.45 8.71
CA HIS A 154 7.99 -1.49 9.60
C HIS A 154 7.06 -2.70 9.66
N GLU A 155 5.74 -2.49 9.55
CA GLU A 155 4.82 -3.61 9.50
C GLU A 155 5.06 -4.55 8.32
N TYR A 156 5.43 -4.03 7.15
CA TYR A 156 5.82 -4.88 6.02
C TYR A 156 7.25 -5.39 6.15
N THR A 157 8.21 -4.52 6.47
CA THR A 157 9.64 -4.86 6.40
C THR A 157 10.16 -5.68 7.58
N ARG A 158 9.47 -5.65 8.73
CA ARG A 158 9.88 -6.34 9.97
C ARG A 158 8.84 -7.33 10.48
N ASN A 159 7.55 -7.00 10.38
CA ASN A 159 6.52 -7.78 11.07
C ASN A 159 5.76 -8.75 10.14
N ALA A 160 5.69 -8.47 8.83
CA ALA A 160 4.94 -9.30 7.91
C ALA A 160 5.59 -10.68 7.75
N THR A 161 4.84 -11.72 8.11
CA THR A 161 5.21 -13.13 7.94
C THR A 161 4.79 -13.70 6.58
N TYR A 162 4.21 -12.86 5.72
CA TYR A 162 3.73 -13.21 4.40
C TYR A 162 4.50 -12.43 3.31
N PRO A 163 4.58 -12.96 2.09
CA PRO A 163 5.32 -12.31 1.01
C PRO A 163 4.68 -10.98 0.60
N TRP A 164 5.51 -10.00 0.26
CA TRP A 164 5.12 -8.70 -0.29
C TRP A 164 6.18 -8.25 -1.30
N MET A 165 5.83 -7.27 -2.13
CA MET A 165 6.74 -6.60 -3.06
C MET A 165 6.68 -5.10 -2.78
N MET A 166 7.83 -4.46 -2.58
CA MET A 166 7.89 -3.01 -2.37
C MET A 166 8.43 -2.31 -3.61
N ILE A 167 7.74 -1.26 -4.05
CA ILE A 167 8.11 -0.42 -5.18
C ILE A 167 8.44 0.96 -4.65
N ARG A 168 9.70 1.37 -4.81
CA ARG A 168 10.15 2.70 -4.43
C ARG A 168 9.95 3.68 -5.58
N MET A 169 9.22 4.76 -5.29
CA MET A 169 8.90 5.81 -6.25
C MET A 169 9.96 6.91 -6.17
N GLU A 170 10.93 6.88 -7.08
CA GLU A 170 11.98 7.89 -7.21
C GLU A 170 11.57 8.96 -8.24
N GLY A 171 10.97 10.07 -7.78
CA GLY A 171 10.56 11.18 -8.64
C GLY A 171 9.27 10.94 -9.46
N GLU A 172 9.00 11.79 -10.45
CA GLU A 172 7.84 11.69 -11.36
C GLU A 172 7.96 10.57 -12.41
N ARG A 173 9.04 9.78 -12.40
CA ARG A 173 9.28 8.69 -13.36
C ARG A 173 9.45 7.36 -12.63
N VAL A 174 8.61 6.40 -12.98
CA VAL A 174 8.71 5.01 -12.52
C VAL A 174 9.89 4.35 -13.25
N CYS A 175 11.06 4.28 -12.61
CA CYS A 175 12.12 3.37 -13.03
C CYS A 175 12.02 2.09 -12.19
N GLY A 176 11.44 1.05 -12.79
CA GLY A 176 11.50 -0.31 -12.28
C GLY A 176 11.53 -1.26 -13.47
N THR A 177 12.67 -1.88 -13.71
CA THR A 177 12.80 -3.06 -14.59
C THR A 177 12.07 -4.21 -13.90
N LEU A 178 10.83 -4.46 -14.33
CA LEU A 178 10.13 -5.71 -14.04
C LEU A 178 10.68 -6.78 -15.00
N ASP A 179 11.69 -7.53 -14.55
CA ASP A 179 12.09 -8.74 -15.25
C ASP A 179 11.06 -9.83 -14.95
N ALA A 180 10.12 -10.02 -15.87
CA ALA A 180 9.02 -10.97 -15.77
C ALA A 180 9.49 -12.43 -15.71
N ASN A 181 10.78 -12.71 -15.93
CA ASN A 181 11.37 -14.05 -15.89
C ASN A 181 11.85 -14.48 -14.48
N LYS A 182 11.70 -13.62 -13.47
CA LYS A 182 12.04 -13.93 -12.06
C LYS A 182 10.92 -13.69 -11.07
N ILE A 183 9.73 -13.33 -11.55
CA ILE A 183 8.55 -13.65 -10.76
C ILE A 183 8.36 -15.12 -11.02
#